data_AF-A0A392Q570-F1
#
_entry.id   AF-A0A392Q570-F1
#
_cell.length_a   1.000
_cell.length_b   1.000
_cell.length_c   1.000
_cell.angle_alpha   90.00
_cell.angle_beta   90.00
_cell.angle_gamma   90.00
#
_symmetry.space_group_name_H-M   'P 1'
#
loop_
_entity.id
_entity.type
_entity.pdbx_description
1 polymer ?
#
loop_
_entity_poly.entity_id
_entity_poly.type
_entity_poly.pdbx_seq_one_letter_code
_entity_poly.pdbx_strand_id
1 'polypeptide(L)'
;MSTFGVGNNDGAVANQIALIIDGGSLVHILDSEHEEELFQLASLCSVVLCCRVAPLQKAGIVSLVKNRTSDMTLAIGDGANDVSMIQMADVGVGI
;
A
#
# COMPACT_ATOMS: atom_id res chain seq x y z
N MET A 1 -33.80 -10.92 0.02
CA MET A 1 -33.35 -12.14 0.73
C MET A 1 -31.91 -11.88 1.11
N SER A 2 -31.51 -11.53 2.33
CA SER A 2 -32.13 -11.34 3.64
C SER A 2 -31.25 -10.34 4.40
N THR A 3 -31.88 -9.42 5.11
CA THR A 3 -31.30 -8.40 5.99
C THR A 3 -30.47 -8.99 7.12
N PHE A 4 -29.36 -8.34 7.50
CA PHE A 4 -28.91 -8.26 8.90
C PHE A 4 -28.42 -6.84 9.18
N GLY A 5 -29.19 -6.13 10.00
CA GLY A 5 -28.72 -4.96 10.73
C GLY A 5 -28.12 -5.37 12.07
N VAL A 6 -28.02 -4.36 12.94
CA VAL A 6 -27.55 -4.34 14.34
C VAL A 6 -26.11 -3.87 14.45
N GLY A 7 -25.96 -2.66 14.98
CA GLY A 7 -24.69 -2.16 15.46
C GLY A 7 -24.22 -3.00 16.63
N ASN A 8 -22.98 -3.48 16.53
CA ASN A 8 -22.17 -3.78 17.69
C ASN A 8 -21.22 -2.60 17.89
N ASN A 9 -21.49 -1.82 18.92
CA ASN A 9 -20.47 -1.06 19.64
C ASN A 9 -19.61 -2.04 20.43
N ASP A 10 -18.95 -2.97 19.73
CA ASP A 10 -17.85 -3.70 20.33
C ASP A 10 -16.64 -2.81 20.14
N GLY A 11 -16.18 -2.20 21.23
CA GLY A 11 -14.88 -1.55 21.33
C GLY A 11 -13.74 -2.55 21.18
N ALA A 12 -13.77 -3.38 20.13
CA ALA A 12 -12.58 -3.97 19.58
C ALA A 12 -11.73 -2.77 19.15
N VAL A 13 -10.74 -2.45 19.98
CA VAL A 13 -9.62 -1.60 19.57
C VAL A 13 -9.16 -2.21 18.25
N ALA A 14 -9.52 -1.58 17.12
CA ALA A 14 -9.05 -2.01 15.82
C ALA A 14 -7.54 -2.06 15.98
N ASN A 15 -6.98 -3.27 15.95
CA ASN A 15 -5.61 -3.51 16.37
C ASN A 15 -4.75 -2.61 15.47
N GLN A 16 -4.24 -1.51 16.04
CA GLN A 16 -3.55 -0.47 15.28
C GLN A 16 -2.15 -0.97 14.97
N ILE A 17 -2.07 -1.85 13.98
CA ILE A 17 -0.84 -2.47 13.53
C ILE A 17 -0.23 -1.57 12.45
N ALA A 18 1.07 -1.35 12.56
CA ALA A 18 1.87 -0.70 11.54
C ALA A 18 2.88 -1.70 10.96
N LEU A 19 2.98 -1.74 9.64
CA LEU A 19 4.01 -2.50 8.93
C LEU A 19 5.16 -1.56 8.58
N ILE A 20 6.38 -1.91 8.99
CA ILE A 20 7.60 -1.24 8.55
C ILE A 20 8.37 -2.22 7.69
N ILE A 21 8.72 -1.81 6.47
CA ILE A 21 9.46 -2.65 5.52
C ILE A 21 10.55 -1.83 4.85
N ASP A 22 11.75 -2.40 4.75
CA ASP A 22 12.88 -1.74 4.13
C ASP A 22 13.00 -2.09 2.63
N GLY A 23 13.70 -1.23 1.89
CA GLY A 23 13.96 -1.44 0.47
C GLY A 23 14.68 -2.76 0.17
N GLY A 24 15.56 -3.23 1.05
CA GLY A 24 16.23 -4.53 0.91
C GLY A 24 15.23 -5.68 0.88
N SER A 25 14.32 -5.73 1.84
CA SER A 25 13.24 -6.73 1.87
C SER A 25 12.31 -6.62 0.67
N LEU A 26 11.98 -5.39 0.24
CA LEU A 26 11.11 -5.18 -0.93
C LEU A 26 11.71 -5.70 -2.23
N VAL A 27 13.04 -5.74 -2.40
CA VAL A 27 13.67 -6.36 -3.59
C VAL A 27 13.33 -7.85 -3.70
N HIS A 28 13.16 -8.54 -2.57
CA HIS A 28 12.88 -9.97 -2.55
C HIS A 28 11.39 -10.30 -2.68
N ILE A 29 10.53 -9.31 -2.44
CA ILE A 29 9.08 -9.51 -2.38
C ILE A 29 8.40 -8.97 -3.65
N LEU A 30 8.78 -7.78 -4.10
CA LEU A 30 8.31 -7.24 -5.37
C LEU A 30 8.95 -8.08 -6.49
N ASP A 31 8.12 -8.68 -7.34
CA ASP A 31 8.50 -9.68 -8.37
C ASP A 31 8.70 -11.13 -7.89
N SER A 32 8.17 -11.50 -6.71
CA SER A 32 8.12 -12.89 -6.25
C SER A 32 6.69 -13.39 -5.97
N GLU A 33 6.55 -14.68 -5.68
CA GLU A 33 5.27 -15.29 -5.30
C GLU A 33 4.70 -14.72 -3.98
N HIS A 34 5.51 -14.02 -3.19
CA HIS A 34 5.12 -13.40 -1.92
C HIS A 34 4.46 -12.02 -2.06
N GLU A 35 4.35 -11.47 -3.28
CA GLU A 35 3.72 -10.16 -3.50
C GLU A 35 2.27 -10.12 -2.99
N GLU A 36 1.53 -11.22 -3.14
CA GLU A 36 0.15 -11.35 -2.65
C GLU A 36 0.08 -11.37 -1.12
N GLU A 37 1.02 -12.06 -0.45
CA GLU A 37 1.09 -12.11 1.01
C GLU A 37 1.40 -10.73 1.60
N LEU A 38 2.28 -9.97 0.95
CA LEU A 38 2.57 -8.59 1.33
C LEU A 38 1.32 -7.72 1.21
N PHE A 39 0.57 -7.84 0.12
CA PHE A 39 -0.66 -7.06 -0.07
C PHE A 39 -1.70 -7.38 1.01
N GLN A 40 -1.92 -8.66 1.31
CA GLN A 40 -2.85 -9.08 2.35
C GLN A 40 -2.44 -8.58 3.73
N LEU A 41 -1.15 -8.72 4.09
CA LEU A 41 -0.63 -8.22 5.36
C LEU A 41 -0.74 -6.69 5.46
N ALA A 42 -0.36 -5.98 4.40
CA ALA A 42 -0.45 -4.52 4.34
C ALA A 42 -1.89 -4.02 4.48
N SER A 43 -2.87 -4.74 3.92
CA SER A 43 -4.30 -4.40 3.99
C SER A 43 -4.91 -4.57 5.39
N LEU A 44 -4.28 -5.36 6.25
CA LEU A 44 -4.66 -5.49 7.66
C LEU A 44 -4.05 -4.40 8.55
N CYS A 45 -3.07 -3.66 8.04
CA CYS A 45 -2.35 -2.63 8.79
C CYS A 45 -3.06 -1.27 8.65
N SER A 46 -3.08 -0.49 9.73
CA SER A 46 -3.57 0.89 9.69
C SER A 46 -2.55 1.84 9.05
N VAL A 47 -1.27 1.49 9.09
CA VAL A 47 -0.17 2.26 8.50
C VAL A 47 0.85 1.31 7.88
N VAL A 48 1.36 1.66 6.70
CA VAL A 48 2.51 0.98 6.07
C VAL A 48 3.59 2.01 5.82
N LEU A 49 4.80 1.75 6.31
CA LEU A 49 5.97 2.60 6.15
C LEU A 49 7.06 1.83 5.39
N CYS A 50 7.28 2.22 4.14
CA CYS A 50 8.40 1.74 3.34
C CYS A 50 9.62 2.65 3.56
N CYS A 51 10.73 2.12 4.03
CA CYS A 51 11.95 2.90 4.30
C CYS A 51 13.11 2.49 3.39
N ARG A 52 14.00 3.44 3.05
CA ARG A 52 15.17 3.22 2.16
C ARG A 52 14.82 2.58 0.80
N VAL A 53 13.67 2.94 0.23
CA VAL A 53 13.18 2.44 -1.06
C VAL A 53 13.78 3.16 -2.25
N ALA A 54 14.15 2.40 -3.28
CA ALA A 54 14.58 2.93 -4.57
C ALA A 54 13.39 3.48 -5.40
N PRO A 55 13.62 4.39 -6.36
CA PRO A 55 12.54 4.99 -7.18
C PRO A 55 11.59 3.97 -7.83
N LEU A 56 12.13 2.88 -8.39
CA LEU A 56 11.33 1.82 -9.00
C LEU A 56 10.51 1.02 -7.97
N GLN A 57 11.02 0.84 -6.76
CA GLN A 57 10.29 0.13 -5.71
C GLN A 57 9.10 0.95 -5.22
N LYS A 58 9.21 2.28 -5.16
CA LYS A 58 8.07 3.16 -4.87
C LYS A 58 6.95 2.96 -5.88
N ALA A 59 7.27 2.92 -7.17
CA ALA A 59 6.31 2.62 -8.23
C ALA A 59 5.73 1.20 -8.11
N GLY A 60 6.55 0.22 -7.76
CA GLY A 60 6.11 -1.17 -7.51
C GLY A 60 5.05 -1.26 -6.41
N ILE A 61 5.21 -0.52 -5.31
CA ILE A 61 4.20 -0.47 -4.24
C ILE A 61 2.88 0.14 -4.74
N VAL A 62 2.94 1.21 -5.53
CA VAL A 62 1.72 1.80 -6.10
C VAL A 62 1.03 0.82 -7.04
N SER A 63 1.80 0.14 -7.91
CA SER A 63 1.29 -0.89 -8.83
C SER A 63 0.63 -2.06 -8.08
N LEU A 64 1.27 -2.54 -7.01
CA LEU A 64 0.79 -3.62 -6.16
C LEU A 64 -0.63 -3.33 -5.64
N VAL A 65 -0.83 -2.13 -5.08
CA VAL A 65 -2.13 -1.70 -4.54
C VAL A 65 -3.13 -1.46 -5.66
N LYS A 66 -2.76 -0.67 -6.67
CA LYS A 66 -3.63 -0.28 -7.79
C LYS A 66 -4.21 -1.48 -8.54
N ASN A 67 -3.42 -2.52 -8.76
CA ASN A 67 -3.86 -3.68 -9.54
C ASN A 67 -4.72 -4.67 -8.75
N ARG A 68 -4.82 -4.51 -7.43
CA ARG A 68 -5.52 -5.43 -6.52
C ARG A 68 -6.69 -4.81 -5.76
N THR A 69 -6.89 -3.50 -5.88
CA THR A 69 -8.07 -2.81 -5.36
C THR A 69 -8.90 -2.22 -6.50
N SER A 70 -10.17 -1.96 -6.23
CA SER A 70 -11.02 -1.15 -7.12
C SER A 70 -10.90 0.35 -6.85
N ASP A 71 -10.07 0.73 -5.89
CA ASP A 71 -9.93 2.10 -5.42
C ASP A 71 -8.92 2.88 -6.27
N MET A 72 -9.06 4.20 -6.27
CA MET A 72 -8.14 5.09 -6.97
C MET A 72 -6.88 5.32 -6.12
N THR A 73 -5.71 5.19 -6.75
CA THR A 73 -4.42 5.50 -6.12
C THR A 73 -3.99 6.93 -6.36
N LEU A 74 -3.43 7.56 -5.31
CA LEU A 74 -2.80 8.88 -5.39
C LEU A 74 -1.35 8.77 -4.94
N ALA A 75 -0.44 9.38 -5.70
CA ALA A 75 0.97 9.51 -5.33
C ALA A 75 1.39 10.98 -5.36
N ILE A 76 2.15 11.41 -4.35
CA ILE A 76 2.66 12.76 -4.18
C ILE A 76 4.18 12.73 -3.95
N GLY A 77 4.91 13.68 -4.54
CA GLY A 77 6.36 13.83 -4.33
C GLY A 77 6.91 15.11 -4.94
N ASP A 78 8.12 15.49 -4.54
CA ASP A 78 8.80 16.75 -4.90
C ASP A 78 10.07 16.55 -5.74
N GLY A 79 10.53 15.30 -5.88
CA GLY A 79 11.84 15.00 -6.47
C GLY A 79 11.81 14.03 -7.64
N ALA A 80 12.94 13.97 -8.37
CA ALA A 80 13.15 13.02 -9.47
C ALA A 80 12.97 11.55 -9.04
N ASN A 81 13.17 11.26 -7.76
CA ASN A 81 13.01 9.92 -7.18
C ASN A 81 11.55 9.47 -7.09
N ASP A 82 10.60 10.39 -7.21
CA ASP A 82 9.16 10.13 -7.06
C ASP A 82 8.45 10.11 -8.42
N VAL A 83 9.12 10.49 -9.50
CA VAL A 83 8.54 10.56 -10.86
C VAL A 83 7.88 9.25 -11.27
N SER A 84 8.57 8.11 -11.12
CA SER A 84 8.01 6.81 -11.47
C SER A 84 6.82 6.42 -10.60
N MET A 85 6.83 6.77 -9.32
CA MET A 85 5.72 6.53 -8.39
C MET A 85 4.49 7.36 -8.76
N ILE A 86 4.70 8.66 -9.03
CA ILE A 86 3.67 9.63 -9.44
C ILE A 86 3.03 9.20 -10.76
N GLN A 87 3.82 8.73 -11.73
CA GLN A 87 3.32 8.25 -13.02
C GLN A 87 2.57 6.91 -12.93
N MET A 88 2.86 6.08 -11.92
CA MET A 88 2.19 4.79 -11.73
C MET A 88 0.77 4.94 -11.17
N ALA A 89 0.57 5.93 -10.30
CA ALA A 89 -0.71 6.19 -9.66
C ALA A 89 -1.78 6.64 -10.66
N ASP A 90 -3.05 6.56 -10.28
CA ASP A 90 -4.16 7.12 -11.07
C ASP A 90 -4.14 8.65 -11.05
N VAL A 91 -3.74 9.22 -9.92
CA VAL A 91 -3.53 10.67 -9.75
C VAL A 91 -2.12 10.91 -9.21
N GLY A 92 -1.31 11.62 -9.99
CA GLY A 92 0.02 12.05 -9.61
C GLY A 92 0.06 13.53 -9.23
N VAL A 93 0.67 13.87 -8.09
CA VAL A 93 0.85 15.25 -7.62
C VAL A 93 2.34 15.55 -7.44
N GLY A 94 2.84 16.52 -8.19
CA GLY A 94 4.16 17.11 -7.97
C GLY A 94 4.05 18.32 -7.04
N ILE A 95 4.97 18.43 -6.08
CA ILE A 95 5.16 19.63 -5.25
C ILE A 95 6.36 20.44 -5.77
#